data_AF-A0A256J7B9-F1
#
_entry.id   AF-A0A256J7B9-F1
#
_cell.length_a   1.000
_cell.length_b   1.000
_cell.length_c   1.000
_cell.angle_alpha   90.00
_cell.angle_beta   90.00
_cell.angle_gamma   90.00
#
_symmetry.space_group_name_H-M   'P 1'
#
loop_
_entity.id
_entity.type
_entity.pdbx_description
1 polymer ?
#
loop_
_entity_poly.entity_id
_entity_poly.type
_entity_poly.pdbx_seq_one_letter_code
_entity_poly.pdbx_strand_id
1 'polypeptide(L)'
;VGDRVGFAVASAVGLIAAIVTAIAFIWRYRTAVVDRVPGAVGPFLGRFERFDAETIEAGLADRLGNFFADIERVGTDRRRLLGIVALSLVGWLFQAAALTVAFAAVGHPVSPLIPVFVVPLSYVAGATPLPGGLGGIEAALVGLLVPTTGVAASAITAAVLVFRGAVYWLPMVIGGASASALGVKAFE
;
A
#
# COMPACT_ATOMS: atom_id res chain seq x y z
N VAL A 1 5.72 26.30 -14.65
CA VAL A 1 5.56 25.61 -13.35
C VAL A 1 4.10 25.26 -13.08
N GLY A 2 3.14 26.14 -13.37
CA GLY A 2 1.70 25.89 -13.16
C GLY A 2 1.15 24.62 -13.81
N ASP A 3 1.50 24.33 -15.06
CA ASP A 3 0.91 23.18 -15.78
C ASP A 3 1.32 21.81 -15.22
N ARG A 4 2.57 21.67 -14.72
CA ARG A 4 3.05 20.42 -14.12
C ARG A 4 2.41 20.16 -12.76
N VAL A 5 2.18 21.22 -11.98
CA VAL A 5 1.48 21.13 -10.70
C VAL A 5 0.00 20.83 -10.92
N GLY A 6 -0.63 21.46 -11.92
CA GLY A 6 -2.01 21.19 -12.32
C GLY A 6 -2.21 19.73 -12.74
N PHE A 7 -1.30 19.19 -13.56
CA PHE A 7 -1.34 17.78 -13.97
C PHE A 7 -1.16 16.82 -12.79
N ALA A 8 -0.20 17.08 -11.89
CA ALA A 8 0.03 16.24 -10.71
C ALA A 8 -1.19 16.22 -9.77
N VAL A 9 -1.78 17.38 -9.52
CA VAL A 9 -2.99 17.51 -8.69
C VAL A 9 -4.18 16.82 -9.36
N ALA A 10 -4.40 17.04 -10.66
CA ALA A 10 -5.50 16.40 -11.40
C ALA A 10 -5.36 14.87 -11.41
N SER A 11 -4.14 14.36 -11.61
CA SER A 11 -3.83 12.93 -11.54
C SER A 11 -4.13 12.35 -10.16
N ALA A 12 -3.72 13.05 -9.10
CA ALA A 12 -3.96 12.64 -7.72
C ALA A 12 -5.46 12.63 -7.39
N VAL A 13 -6.19 13.68 -7.76
CA VAL A 13 -7.64 13.76 -7.58
C VAL A 13 -8.35 12.66 -8.37
N GLY A 14 -7.96 12.43 -9.62
CA GLY A 14 -8.51 11.38 -10.45
C GLY A 14 -8.28 9.99 -9.86
N LEU A 15 -7.08 9.71 -9.34
CA LEU A 15 -6.80 8.45 -8.68
C LEU A 15 -7.58 8.29 -7.38
N ILE A 16 -7.64 9.33 -6.54
CA ILE A 16 -8.45 9.30 -5.31
C ILE A 16 -9.91 9.02 -5.65
N ALA A 17 -10.46 9.71 -6.65
CA ALA A 17 -11.83 9.49 -7.11
C ALA A 17 -12.05 8.05 -7.61
N ALA A 18 -11.10 7.50 -8.38
CA ALA A 18 -11.16 6.13 -8.85
C ALA A 18 -11.12 5.12 -7.69
N ILE A 19 -10.23 5.31 -6.71
CA ILE A 19 -10.11 4.46 -5.51
C ILE A 19 -11.40 4.54 -4.69
N VAL A 20 -11.90 5.75 -4.41
CA VAL A 20 -13.14 5.95 -3.66
C VAL A 20 -14.33 5.31 -4.38
N THR A 21 -14.39 5.44 -5.70
CA THR A 21 -15.46 4.82 -6.52
C THR A 21 -15.34 3.30 -6.49
N ALA A 22 -14.14 2.73 -6.62
CA ALA A 22 -13.92 1.30 -6.53
C ALA A 22 -14.30 0.76 -5.14
N ILE A 23 -13.90 1.44 -4.06
CA ILE A 23 -14.28 1.09 -2.70
C ILE A 23 -15.80 1.16 -2.53
N ALA A 24 -16.44 2.23 -2.99
CA ALA A 24 -17.89 2.38 -2.92
C ALA A 24 -18.62 1.30 -3.72
N PHE A 25 -18.09 0.90 -4.88
CA PHE A 25 -18.61 -0.18 -5.70
C PHE A 25 -18.46 -1.53 -5.00
N ILE A 26 -17.26 -1.85 -4.49
CA ILE A 26 -17.02 -3.08 -3.69
C ILE A 26 -17.97 -3.12 -2.49
N TRP A 27 -18.15 -2.00 -1.80
CA TRP A 27 -19.08 -1.88 -0.68
C TRP A 27 -20.54 -2.12 -1.09
N ARG A 28 -20.94 -1.57 -2.24
CA ARG A 28 -22.28 -1.74 -2.80
C ARG A 28 -22.59 -3.20 -3.14
N TYR A 29 -21.59 -3.95 -3.59
CA TYR A 29 -21.69 -5.35 -4.00
C TYR A 29 -21.06 -6.31 -2.97
N ARG A 30 -20.95 -5.90 -1.70
CA ARG A 30 -20.22 -6.65 -0.66
C ARG A 30 -20.65 -8.11 -0.52
N THR A 31 -21.95 -8.39 -0.60
CA THR A 31 -22.49 -9.76 -0.55
C THR A 31 -22.03 -10.57 -1.75
N ALA A 32 -22.15 -10.01 -2.96
CA ALA A 32 -21.66 -10.66 -4.17
C ALA A 32 -20.15 -10.88 -4.19
N VAL A 33 -19.36 -10.01 -3.53
CA VAL A 33 -17.91 -10.18 -3.36
C VAL A 33 -17.60 -11.33 -2.41
N VAL A 34 -18.28 -11.40 -1.26
CA VAL A 34 -18.13 -12.50 -0.29
C VAL A 34 -18.52 -13.85 -0.91
N ASP A 35 -19.54 -13.88 -1.76
CA ASP A 35 -20.01 -15.13 -2.36
C ASP A 35 -19.19 -15.56 -3.60
N ARG A 36 -18.69 -14.62 -4.41
CA ARG A 36 -18.00 -14.95 -5.68
C ARG A 36 -16.49 -15.05 -5.58
N VAL A 37 -15.83 -14.24 -4.75
CA VAL A 37 -14.37 -14.24 -4.66
C VAL A 37 -13.84 -15.59 -4.16
N PRO A 38 -14.41 -16.20 -3.11
CA PRO A 38 -13.97 -17.52 -2.66
C PRO A 38 -14.10 -18.60 -3.73
N GLY A 39 -15.25 -18.71 -4.41
CA GLY A 39 -15.46 -19.69 -5.48
C GLY A 39 -14.62 -19.48 -6.74
N ALA A 40 -14.07 -18.28 -6.96
CA ALA A 40 -13.13 -18.00 -8.04
C ALA A 40 -11.67 -18.30 -7.65
N VAL A 41 -11.30 -18.06 -6.39
CA VAL A 41 -9.94 -18.21 -5.88
C VAL A 41 -9.65 -19.65 -5.45
N GLY A 42 -10.62 -20.35 -4.87
CA GLY A 42 -10.50 -21.75 -4.41
C GLY A 42 -9.98 -22.68 -5.50
N PRO A 43 -10.59 -22.74 -6.70
CA PRO A 43 -10.12 -23.58 -7.80
C PRO A 43 -8.75 -23.15 -8.37
N PHE A 44 -8.45 -21.86 -8.37
CA PHE A 44 -7.17 -21.32 -8.85
C PHE A 44 -6.01 -21.74 -7.94
N LEU A 45 -6.25 -21.77 -6.62
CA LEU A 45 -5.26 -22.18 -5.62
C LEU A 45 -5.23 -23.69 -5.39
N GLY A 46 -6.35 -24.39 -5.56
CA GLY A 46 -6.43 -25.85 -5.54
C GLY A 46 -5.66 -26.53 -6.68
N ARG A 47 -5.24 -25.76 -7.69
CA ARG A 47 -4.29 -26.21 -8.72
C ARG A 47 -2.89 -26.47 -8.15
N PHE A 48 -2.57 -25.94 -6.98
CA PHE A 48 -1.39 -26.32 -6.23
C PHE A 48 -1.79 -27.47 -5.30
N GLU A 49 -1.28 -28.69 -5.55
CA GLU A 49 -1.59 -29.97 -4.85
C GLU A 49 -1.50 -29.94 -3.31
N ARG A 50 -1.05 -28.81 -2.75
CA ARG A 50 -0.85 -28.59 -1.32
C ARG A 50 -2.06 -27.98 -0.61
N PHE A 51 -3.10 -27.55 -1.33
CA PHE A 51 -4.24 -26.88 -0.74
C PHE A 51 -5.58 -27.48 -1.18
N ASP A 52 -6.41 -27.82 -0.19
CA ASP A 52 -7.78 -28.23 -0.42
C ASP A 52 -8.66 -27.01 -0.73
N ALA A 53 -9.27 -27.02 -1.92
CA ALA A 53 -10.00 -25.88 -2.47
C ALA A 53 -11.24 -25.51 -1.64
N GLU A 54 -11.94 -26.52 -1.11
CA GLU A 54 -13.17 -26.34 -0.32
C GLU A 54 -12.86 -25.72 1.04
N THR A 55 -11.77 -26.16 1.68
CA THR A 55 -11.26 -25.57 2.93
C THR A 55 -10.80 -24.11 2.74
N ILE A 56 -10.13 -23.79 1.63
CA ILE A 56 -9.76 -22.39 1.31
C ILE A 56 -11.00 -21.54 1.09
N GLU A 57 -11.97 -22.04 0.34
CA GLU A 57 -13.18 -21.31 -0.02
C GLU A 57 -13.96 -20.92 1.24
N ALA A 58 -14.24 -21.88 2.13
CA ALA A 58 -14.92 -21.63 3.39
C ALA A 58 -14.14 -20.65 4.29
N GLY A 59 -12.83 -20.86 4.45
CA GLY A 59 -11.99 -19.98 5.27
C GLY A 59 -11.88 -18.55 4.72
N LEU A 60 -11.90 -18.38 3.39
CA LEU A 60 -11.87 -17.07 2.75
C LEU A 60 -13.22 -16.36 2.85
N ALA A 61 -14.33 -17.07 2.70
CA ALA A 61 -15.68 -16.51 2.88
C ALA A 61 -15.86 -15.97 4.31
N ASP A 62 -15.52 -16.75 5.33
CA ASP A 62 -15.60 -16.33 6.74
C ASP A 62 -14.72 -15.11 7.03
N ARG A 63 -13.48 -15.11 6.53
CA ARG A 63 -12.56 -13.97 6.70
C ARG A 63 -13.08 -12.71 6.04
N LEU A 64 -13.62 -12.81 4.81
CA LEU A 64 -14.19 -11.67 4.11
C LEU A 64 -15.44 -11.15 4.83
N GLY A 65 -16.32 -12.04 5.29
CA GLY A 65 -17.51 -11.69 6.08
C GLY A 65 -17.15 -10.92 7.35
N ASN A 66 -16.22 -11.46 8.14
CA ASN A 66 -15.74 -10.80 9.37
C ASN A 66 -15.08 -9.45 9.07
N PHE A 67 -14.27 -9.34 8.02
CA PHE A 67 -13.64 -8.09 7.61
C PHE A 67 -14.67 -7.00 7.29
N PHE A 68 -15.72 -7.31 6.51
CA PHE A 68 -16.76 -6.34 6.20
C PHE A 68 -17.56 -5.94 7.46
N ALA A 69 -17.84 -6.88 8.36
CA ALA A 69 -18.52 -6.61 9.63
C ALA A 69 -17.68 -5.68 10.54
N ASP A 70 -16.36 -5.90 10.60
CA ASP A 70 -15.45 -5.04 11.35
C ASP A 70 -15.37 -3.63 10.76
N ILE A 71 -15.36 -3.48 9.43
CA ILE A 71 -15.43 -2.16 8.77
C ILE A 71 -16.74 -1.46 9.12
N GLU A 72 -17.87 -2.18 9.09
CA GLU A 72 -19.18 -1.61 9.43
C GLU A 72 -19.20 -1.09 10.88
N ARG A 73 -18.57 -1.83 11.81
CA ARG A 73 -18.41 -1.41 13.21
C ARG A 73 -17.50 -0.19 13.38
N VAL A 74 -16.46 -0.05 12.56
CA VAL A 74 -15.61 1.17 12.56
C VAL A 74 -16.37 2.35 11.94
N GLY A 75 -17.23 2.07 10.96
CA GLY A 75 -18.03 3.04 10.22
C GLY A 75 -19.09 3.79 11.03
N THR A 76 -19.56 3.22 12.14
CA THR A 76 -20.65 3.80 12.94
C THR A 76 -20.23 4.99 13.81
N ASP A 77 -18.93 5.18 14.07
CA ASP A 77 -18.43 6.31 14.88
C ASP A 77 -17.63 7.31 14.03
N ARG A 78 -18.27 8.45 13.75
CA ARG A 78 -17.70 9.54 12.95
C ARG A 78 -16.43 10.14 13.56
N ARG A 79 -16.31 10.19 14.90
CA ARG A 79 -15.11 10.73 15.57
C ARG A 79 -13.94 9.77 15.43
N ARG A 80 -14.20 8.47 15.61
CA ARG A 80 -13.19 7.43 15.42
C ARG A 80 -12.69 7.39 13.97
N LEU A 81 -13.60 7.51 12.99
CA LEU A 81 -13.25 7.61 11.57
C LEU A 81 -12.35 8.82 11.29
N LEU A 82 -12.70 10.00 11.80
CA LEU A 82 -11.87 11.20 11.64
C LEU A 82 -10.47 11.01 12.24
N GLY A 83 -10.36 10.39 13.41
CA GLY A 83 -9.08 10.07 14.03
C GLY A 83 -8.23 9.13 13.18
N ILE A 84 -8.82 8.07 12.63
CA ILE A 84 -8.13 7.11 11.74
C ILE A 84 -7.63 7.81 10.48
N VAL A 85 -8.48 8.63 9.83
CA VAL A 85 -8.10 9.36 8.62
C VAL A 85 -6.97 10.36 8.92
N ALA A 86 -7.08 11.13 10.00
CA ALA A 86 -6.07 12.09 10.40
C ALA A 86 -4.71 11.41 10.68
N LEU A 87 -4.71 10.34 11.48
CA LEU A 87 -3.50 9.58 11.78
C LEU A 87 -2.89 8.96 10.52
N SER A 88 -3.72 8.45 9.60
CA SER A 88 -3.26 7.91 8.33
C SER A 88 -2.60 8.98 7.47
N LEU A 89 -3.20 10.16 7.36
CA LEU A 89 -2.63 11.30 6.64
C LEU A 89 -1.30 11.75 7.25
N VAL A 90 -1.21 11.80 8.57
CA VAL A 90 0.05 12.10 9.27
C VAL A 90 1.14 11.06 8.93
N GLY A 91 0.78 9.77 8.91
CA GLY A 91 1.69 8.71 8.46
C GLY A 91 2.20 8.93 7.04
N TRP A 92 1.31 9.29 6.10
CA TRP A 92 1.69 9.61 4.72
C TRP A 92 2.64 10.81 4.64
N LEU A 93 2.40 11.86 5.42
CA LEU A 93 3.28 13.02 5.48
C LEU A 93 4.66 12.66 6.02
N PHE A 94 4.75 11.79 7.03
CA PHE A 94 6.05 11.29 7.50
C PHE A 94 6.78 10.48 6.44
N GLN A 95 6.09 9.66 5.64
CA GLN A 95 6.74 8.96 4.53
C GLN A 95 7.24 9.93 3.45
N ALA A 96 6.45 10.95 3.10
CA ALA A 96 6.89 11.98 2.16
C ALA A 96 8.10 12.76 2.67
N ALA A 97 8.10 13.10 3.98
CA ALA A 97 9.25 13.74 4.64
C ALA A 97 10.49 12.83 4.62
N ALA A 98 10.34 11.54 4.94
CA ALA A 98 11.44 10.59 4.91
C ALA A 98 12.07 10.45 3.51
N LEU A 99 11.26 10.39 2.45
CA LEU A 99 11.77 10.38 1.08
C LEU A 99 12.46 11.70 0.72
N THR A 100 11.91 12.83 1.14
CA THR A 100 12.54 14.16 0.95
C THR A 100 13.93 14.21 1.60
N VAL A 101 14.05 13.71 2.84
CA VAL A 101 15.32 13.61 3.57
C VAL A 101 16.28 12.64 2.87
N ALA A 102 15.80 11.52 2.33
CA ALA A 102 16.63 10.57 1.59
C ALA A 102 17.23 11.21 0.32
N PHE A 103 16.46 12.01 -0.41
CA PHE A 103 16.97 12.79 -1.55
C PHE A 103 18.03 13.83 -1.14
N ALA A 104 17.82 14.51 -0.01
CA ALA A 104 18.81 15.42 0.54
C ALA A 104 20.10 14.69 0.96
N ALA A 105 19.98 13.50 1.56
CA ALA A 105 21.12 12.69 1.97
C ALA A 105 21.99 12.19 0.79
N VAL A 106 21.37 11.93 -0.36
CA VAL A 106 22.07 11.52 -1.60
C VAL A 106 22.59 12.74 -2.39
N GLY A 107 22.39 13.97 -1.90
CA GLY A 107 22.90 15.19 -2.52
C GLY A 107 22.04 15.74 -3.67
N HIS A 108 20.82 15.23 -3.84
CA HIS A 108 19.90 15.65 -4.89
C HIS A 108 18.57 16.11 -4.26
N PRO A 109 18.55 17.26 -3.56
CA PRO A 109 17.33 17.76 -2.93
C PRO A 109 16.25 18.02 -3.98
N VAL A 110 15.06 17.48 -3.73
CA VAL A 110 13.86 17.67 -4.56
C VAL A 110 12.82 18.48 -3.80
N SER A 111 11.87 19.08 -4.52
CA SER A 111 10.75 19.76 -3.88
C SER A 111 9.95 18.75 -3.02
N PRO A 112 9.64 19.07 -1.75
CA PRO A 112 8.83 18.20 -0.88
C PRO A 112 7.44 17.89 -1.45
N LEU A 113 6.92 18.72 -2.37
CA LEU A 113 5.66 18.45 -3.07
C LEU A 113 5.73 17.15 -3.89
N ILE A 114 6.91 16.78 -4.42
CA ILE A 114 7.04 15.60 -5.27
C ILE A 114 6.79 14.31 -4.44
N PRO A 115 7.49 14.05 -3.33
CA PRO A 115 7.21 12.91 -2.45
C PRO A 115 5.76 12.83 -1.95
N VAL A 116 5.10 13.95 -1.66
CA VAL A 116 3.70 13.97 -1.18
C VAL A 116 2.74 13.29 -2.16
N PHE A 117 2.98 13.41 -3.47
CA PHE A 117 2.16 12.75 -4.49
C PHE A 117 2.72 11.40 -4.94
N VAL A 118 4.04 11.34 -5.16
CA VAL A 118 4.70 10.14 -5.68
C VAL A 118 4.57 8.95 -4.73
N VAL A 119 4.69 9.18 -3.41
CA VAL A 119 4.69 8.10 -2.44
C VAL A 119 3.34 7.36 -2.45
N PRO A 120 2.17 8.01 -2.28
CA PRO A 120 0.88 7.34 -2.45
C PRO A 120 0.69 6.66 -3.81
N LEU A 121 1.05 7.34 -4.90
CA LEU A 121 0.95 6.80 -6.25
C LEU A 121 1.75 5.51 -6.42
N SER A 122 2.94 5.46 -5.82
CA SER A 122 3.81 4.29 -5.90
C SER A 122 3.28 3.07 -5.15
N TYR A 123 2.54 3.25 -4.05
CA TYR A 123 1.92 2.13 -3.34
C TYR A 123 0.74 1.54 -4.13
N VAL A 124 0.02 2.38 -4.87
CA VAL A 124 -1.06 1.92 -5.75
C VAL A 124 -0.50 1.24 -7.00
N ALA A 125 0.50 1.84 -7.63
CA ALA A 125 1.13 1.29 -8.84
C ALA A 125 2.02 0.06 -8.54
N GLY A 126 2.64 0.02 -7.36
CA GLY A 126 3.52 -1.05 -6.90
C GLY A 126 2.79 -2.24 -6.29
N ALA A 127 1.45 -2.30 -6.43
CA ALA A 127 0.61 -3.43 -6.05
C ALA A 127 0.89 -4.65 -6.95
N THR A 128 2.08 -5.21 -6.78
CA THR A 128 2.55 -6.41 -7.47
C THR A 128 2.25 -7.63 -6.60
N PRO A 129 2.06 -8.83 -7.18
CA PRO A 129 1.82 -10.07 -6.43
C PRO A 129 3.06 -10.55 -5.65
N LEU A 130 4.12 -9.75 -5.57
CA LEU A 130 5.35 -10.06 -4.84
C LEU A 130 5.12 -9.85 -3.33
N PRO A 131 5.63 -10.76 -2.47
CA PRO A 131 5.43 -10.66 -1.03
C PRO A 131 5.98 -9.33 -0.50
N GLY A 132 5.13 -8.59 0.23
CA GLY A 132 5.50 -7.32 0.85
C GLY A 132 5.78 -6.15 -0.12
N GLY A 133 5.41 -6.28 -1.40
CA GLY A 133 5.63 -5.24 -2.42
C GLY A 133 7.11 -5.03 -2.79
N LEU A 134 7.97 -5.99 -2.44
CA LEU A 134 9.40 -6.00 -2.76
C LEU A 134 9.61 -5.93 -4.28
N GLY A 135 10.35 -4.93 -4.73
CA GLY A 135 10.67 -4.68 -6.14
C GLY A 135 9.59 -3.89 -6.88
N GLY A 136 8.31 -4.14 -6.60
CA GLY A 136 7.19 -3.44 -7.24
C GLY A 136 7.09 -1.97 -6.83
N ILE A 137 7.20 -1.68 -5.53
CA ILE A 137 7.11 -0.31 -5.00
C ILE A 137 8.36 0.48 -5.40
N GLU A 138 9.55 -0.13 -5.34
CA GLU A 138 10.80 0.48 -5.75
C GLU A 138 10.79 0.85 -7.23
N ALA A 139 10.33 -0.07 -8.09
CA ALA A 139 10.19 0.21 -9.52
C ALA A 139 9.16 1.31 -9.79
N ALA A 140 8.03 1.31 -9.08
CA ALA A 140 7.01 2.36 -9.21
C ALA A 140 7.55 3.74 -8.76
N LEU A 141 8.27 3.80 -7.63
CA LEU A 141 8.92 5.02 -7.16
C LEU A 141 9.92 5.54 -8.18
N VAL A 142 10.83 4.70 -8.67
CA VAL A 142 11.83 5.09 -9.68
C VAL A 142 11.15 5.55 -10.98
N GLY A 143 10.16 4.79 -11.47
CA GLY A 143 9.42 5.10 -12.69
C GLY A 143 8.63 6.40 -12.61
N LEU A 144 8.14 6.78 -11.43
CA LEU A 144 7.47 8.07 -11.21
C LEU A 144 8.46 9.21 -10.98
N LEU A 145 9.59 8.97 -10.30
CA LEU A 145 10.55 10.02 -9.92
C LEU A 145 11.45 10.45 -11.07
N VAL A 146 11.88 9.53 -11.95
CA VAL A 146 12.74 9.85 -13.10
C VAL A 146 12.13 10.94 -14.00
N PRO A 147 10.90 10.80 -14.51
CA PRO A 147 10.31 11.81 -15.39
C PRO A 147 9.88 13.09 -14.65
N THR A 148 9.64 13.03 -13.34
CA THR A 148 9.12 14.18 -12.57
C THR A 148 10.21 15.08 -11.98
N THR A 149 11.39 14.52 -11.68
CA THR A 149 12.49 15.25 -11.05
C THR A 149 13.60 15.65 -12.00
N GLY A 150 13.80 14.91 -13.11
CA GLY A 150 14.94 15.09 -14.01
C GLY A 150 16.30 14.69 -13.40
N VAL A 151 16.30 14.07 -12.21
CA VAL A 151 17.49 13.55 -11.54
C VAL A 151 17.91 12.23 -12.20
N ALA A 152 19.21 11.93 -12.20
CA ALA A 152 19.73 10.68 -12.73
C ALA A 152 19.10 9.47 -12.02
N ALA A 153 18.75 8.43 -12.80
CA ALA A 153 18.10 7.22 -12.28
C ALA A 153 18.93 6.51 -11.19
N SER A 154 20.26 6.60 -11.26
CA SER A 154 21.16 6.07 -10.23
C SER A 154 20.98 6.76 -8.88
N ALA A 155 20.90 8.09 -8.86
CA ALA A 155 20.68 8.87 -7.65
C ALA A 155 19.27 8.69 -7.08
N ILE A 156 18.26 8.60 -7.96
CA ILE A 156 16.87 8.29 -7.55
C ILE A 156 16.81 6.92 -6.89
N THR A 157 17.39 5.90 -7.53
CA THR A 157 17.42 4.54 -6.99
C THR A 157 18.11 4.51 -5.63
N ALA A 158 19.24 5.21 -5.49
CA ALA A 158 19.94 5.33 -4.21
C ALA A 158 19.04 5.97 -3.12
N ALA A 159 18.36 7.08 -3.42
CA ALA A 159 17.45 7.73 -2.47
C ALA A 159 16.26 6.83 -2.10
N VAL A 160 15.69 6.10 -3.06
CA VAL A 160 14.61 5.13 -2.84
C VAL A 160 15.08 3.98 -1.94
N LEU A 161 16.28 3.45 -2.16
CA LEU A 161 16.83 2.38 -1.31
C LEU A 161 17.07 2.85 0.12
N VAL A 162 17.58 4.07 0.33
CA VAL A 162 17.73 4.66 1.68
C VAL A 162 16.36 4.81 2.35
N PHE A 163 15.38 5.34 1.63
CA PHE A 163 14.00 5.48 2.11
C PHE A 163 13.39 4.13 2.50
N ARG A 164 13.53 3.10 1.64
CA ARG A 164 12.98 1.76 1.88
C ARG A 164 13.70 1.04 3.02
N GLY A 165 15.01 1.24 3.14
CA GLY A 165 15.80 0.76 4.27
C GLY A 165 15.24 1.26 5.61
N ALA A 166 14.93 2.56 5.68
CA ALA A 166 14.42 3.19 6.90
C ALA A 166 12.94 2.86 7.20
N VAL A 167 12.08 2.89 6.17
CA VAL A 167 10.61 2.87 6.36
C VAL A 167 10.02 1.47 6.25
N TYR A 168 10.74 0.52 5.65
CA TYR A 168 10.24 -0.83 5.42
C TYR A 168 11.16 -1.91 5.99
N TRP A 169 12.44 -1.95 5.59
CA TRP A 169 13.32 -3.04 6.03
C TRP A 169 13.65 -2.97 7.52
N LEU A 170 13.97 -1.79 8.05
CA LEU A 170 14.30 -1.64 9.46
C LEU A 170 13.12 -2.04 10.39
N PRO A 171 11.89 -1.52 10.22
CA PRO A 171 10.74 -1.97 11.01
C PRO A 171 10.44 -3.46 10.83
N MET A 172 10.61 -4.01 9.63
CA MET A 172 10.39 -5.42 9.35
C MET A 172 11.38 -6.30 10.12
N VAL A 173 12.67 -5.96 10.10
CA VAL A 173 13.71 -6.69 10.86
C VAL A 173 13.44 -6.61 12.36
N ILE A 174 13.11 -5.42 12.88
CA ILE A 174 12.81 -5.24 14.30
C ILE A 174 11.59 -6.07 14.69
N GLY A 175 10.47 -5.94 13.96
CA GLY A 175 9.25 -6.68 14.23
C GLY A 175 9.44 -8.20 14.12
N GLY A 176 10.16 -8.66 13.10
CA GLY A 176 10.49 -10.08 12.91
C GLY A 176 11.39 -10.62 14.02
N ALA A 177 12.40 -9.86 14.44
CA ALA A 177 13.26 -10.22 15.56
C ALA A 177 12.48 -10.29 16.88
N SER A 178 11.61 -9.30 17.15
CA SER A 178 10.75 -9.32 18.33
C SER A 178 9.79 -10.50 18.33
N ALA A 179 9.13 -10.79 17.21
CA ALA A 179 8.23 -11.95 17.09
C ALA A 179 8.96 -13.29 17.29
N SER A 180 10.18 -13.40 16.74
CA SER A 180 11.02 -14.59 16.90
C SER A 180 11.50 -14.77 18.35
N ALA A 181 11.93 -13.68 18.99
CA ALA A 181 12.39 -13.69 20.37
C ALA A 181 11.27 -13.99 21.37
N LEU A 182 10.04 -13.54 21.08
CA LEU A 182 8.86 -13.76 21.92
C LEU A 182 8.15 -15.10 21.66
N GLY A 183 8.67 -15.93 20.74
CA GLY A 183 8.22 -17.31 20.57
C GLY A 183 6.80 -17.45 20.01
N VAL A 184 6.40 -16.59 19.07
CA VAL A 184 5.15 -16.80 18.33
C VAL A 184 5.29 -18.10 17.54
N LYS A 185 4.66 -19.18 18.03
CA LYS A 185 4.53 -20.45 17.31
C LYS A 185 3.66 -20.19 16.08
N ALA A 186 4.29 -19.99 14.93
CA ALA A 186 3.60 -19.68 13.67
C ALA A 186 2.90 -20.89 13.03
N PHE A 187 3.09 -22.10 13.58
CA PHE A 187 2.52 -23.34 13.08
C PHE A 187 2.17 -24.25 14.25
N GLU A 188 0.92 -24.22 14.70
CA GLU A 188 0.22 -25.34 15.33
C GLU A 188 -1.01 -25.67 14.46
#